data_AF-J2JQR3-F1
#
_entry.id   AF-J2JQR3-F1
#
_cell.length_a   1.000
_cell.length_b   1.000
_cell.length_c   1.000
_cell.angle_alpha   90.00
_cell.angle_beta   90.00
_cell.angle_gamma   90.00
#
_symmetry.space_group_name_H-M   'P 1'
#
loop_
_entity.id
_entity.type
_entity.pdbx_description
1 polymer ?
#
loop_
_entity_poly.entity_id
_entity_poly.type
_entity_poly.pdbx_seq_one_letter_code
_entity_poly.pdbx_strand_id
1 'polypeptide(L)' 'ATALTAAGSATAVPALSAALGDPHADVRKAAVLALRAHAGRADARRALASVADDPDADVRAYARPAATG' A
#
# COMPACT_ATOMS: atom_id res chain seq x y z
N ALA A 1 -5.54 -2.98 12.20
CA ALA A 1 -4.95 -3.25 10.88
C ALA A 1 -3.81 -4.29 10.89
N THR A 2 -3.52 -4.97 12.01
CA THR A 2 -2.42 -5.94 12.16
C THR A 2 -2.67 -7.31 11.51
N ALA A 3 -3.93 -7.64 11.20
CA ALA A 3 -4.30 -8.97 10.70
C ALA A 3 -3.82 -9.25 9.26
N LEU A 4 -3.76 -8.24 8.39
CA LEU A 4 -3.33 -8.42 6.99
C LEU A 4 -1.80 -8.44 6.84
N THR A 5 -1.07 -7.73 7.69
CA THR A 5 0.40 -7.74 7.69
C THR A 5 0.97 -9.12 8.07
N ALA A 6 0.25 -9.88 8.89
CA ALA A 6 0.60 -11.25 9.28
C ALA A 6 0.04 -12.33 8.34
N ALA A 7 -0.88 -11.96 7.43
CA ALA A 7 -1.46 -12.90 6.47
C ALA A 7 -0.46 -13.23 5.35
N GLY A 8 -0.57 -14.44 4.80
CA GLY A 8 0.24 -14.86 3.67
C GLY A 8 0.12 -13.87 2.50
N SER A 9 1.25 -13.46 1.94
CA SER A 9 1.37 -12.44 0.88
C SER A 9 0.43 -12.67 -0.32
N ALA A 10 0.07 -13.92 -0.63
CA ALA A 10 -0.85 -14.25 -1.72
C ALA A 10 -2.28 -13.75 -1.51
N THR A 11 -2.74 -13.64 -0.25
CA THR A 11 -4.08 -13.14 0.09
C THR A 11 -4.04 -11.67 0.53
N ALA A 12 -2.92 -11.24 1.13
CA ALA A 12 -2.75 -9.86 1.58
C ALA A 12 -2.69 -8.87 0.41
N VAL A 13 -1.94 -9.16 -0.66
CA VAL A 13 -1.74 -8.19 -1.76
C VAL A 13 -3.04 -7.82 -2.47
N PRO A 14 -3.93 -8.75 -2.88
CA PRO A 14 -5.21 -8.38 -3.50
C PRO A 14 -6.12 -7.57 -2.57
N ALA A 15 -6.20 -7.93 -1.29
CA ALA A 15 -7.01 -7.23 -0.30
C ALA A 15 -6.49 -5.80 -0.05
N LEU A 16 -5.17 -5.64 0.05
CA LEU A 16 -4.53 -4.34 0.22
C LEU A 16 -4.67 -3.46 -1.03
N SER A 17 -4.58 -4.05 -2.24
CA SER A 17 -4.87 -3.32 -3.48
C SER A 17 -6.31 -2.82 -3.53
N ALA A 18 -7.28 -3.60 -3.09
CA ALA A 18 -8.68 -3.14 -3.01
C ALA A 18 -8.83 -1.96 -2.04
N ALA A 19 -8.13 -2.00 -0.90
CA ALA A 19 -8.13 -0.93 0.08
C ALA A 19 -7.45 0.37 -0.40
N LEU A 20 -6.65 0.35 -1.47
CA LEU A 20 -6.15 1.56 -2.13
C LEU A 20 -7.26 2.35 -2.86
N GLY A 21 -8.42 1.73 -3.14
CA GLY A 21 -9.58 2.41 -3.72
C GLY A 21 -10.56 2.96 -2.68
N ASP A 22 -10.25 2.86 -1.39
CA ASP A 22 -11.16 3.27 -0.32
C ASP A 22 -11.36 4.80 -0.30
N PRO A 23 -12.59 5.31 -0.09
CA PRO A 23 -12.83 6.75 -0.03
C PRO A 23 -12.09 7.43 1.13
N HIS A 24 -11.80 6.72 2.21
CA HIS A 24 -11.11 7.25 3.38
C HIS A 24 -9.59 7.23 3.19
N ALA A 25 -8.97 8.41 3.25
CA ALA A 25 -7.53 8.56 3.12
C ALA A 25 -6.75 7.72 4.15
N ASP A 26 -7.24 7.60 5.39
CA ASP A 26 -6.59 6.80 6.44
C ASP A 26 -6.54 5.32 6.11
N VAL A 27 -7.59 4.79 5.46
CA VAL A 27 -7.63 3.39 4.99
C VAL A 27 -6.63 3.19 3.86
N ARG A 28 -6.57 4.12 2.90
CA ARG A 28 -5.57 4.09 1.82
C ARG A 28 -4.15 4.16 2.38
N LYS A 29 -3.87 5.03 3.36
CA LYS A 29 -2.57 5.11 4.06
C LYS A 29 -2.20 3.78 4.72
N ALA A 30 -3.13 3.19 5.47
CA ALA A 30 -2.90 1.89 6.12
C ALA A 30 -2.62 0.78 5.10
N ALA A 31 -3.33 0.79 3.97
CA ALA A 31 -3.12 -0.15 2.88
C ALA A 31 -1.72 -0.02 2.28
N VAL A 32 -1.26 1.20 2.00
CA VAL A 32 0.11 1.49 1.50
C VAL A 32 1.18 0.99 2.45
N LEU A 33 1.03 1.28 3.75
CA LEU A 33 1.99 0.85 4.78
C LEU A 33 2.08 -0.67 4.87
N ALA A 34 0.94 -1.37 4.81
CA ALA A 34 0.92 -2.83 4.80
C ALA A 34 1.46 -3.40 3.46
N LEU A 35 1.18 -2.76 2.32
CA LEU A 35 1.69 -3.17 1.01
C LEU A 35 3.21 -3.09 0.92
N ARG A 36 3.84 -2.12 1.59
CA ARG A 36 5.30 -2.02 1.71
C ARG A 36 5.93 -3.25 2.36
N ALA A 37 5.28 -3.85 3.35
CA ALA A 37 5.75 -5.09 3.96
C ALA A 37 5.79 -6.26 2.95
N HIS A 38 5.05 -6.15 1.85
CA HIS A 38 5.02 -7.12 0.75
C HIS A 38 5.76 -6.66 -0.51
N ALA A 39 6.57 -5.59 -0.45
CA ALA A 39 7.29 -5.03 -1.60
C ALA A 39 8.32 -5.98 -2.24
N GLY A 40 8.56 -7.15 -1.68
CA GLY A 40 9.30 -8.24 -2.32
C GLY A 40 8.59 -8.80 -3.56
N ARG A 41 7.28 -8.58 -3.71
CA ARG A 41 6.48 -9.13 -4.80
C ARG A 41 6.16 -8.09 -5.88
N ALA A 42 6.08 -8.56 -7.13
CA ALA A 42 5.86 -7.68 -8.28
C ALA A 42 4.46 -7.07 -8.31
N ASP A 43 3.44 -7.83 -7.88
CA ASP A 43 2.05 -7.38 -7.70
C ASP A 43 1.98 -6.23 -6.68
N ALA A 44 2.64 -6.38 -5.53
CA ALA A 44 2.72 -5.35 -4.50
C ALA A 44 3.38 -4.05 -5.00
N ARG A 45 4.48 -4.16 -5.75
CA ARG A 45 5.14 -2.99 -6.34
C ARG A 45 4.27 -2.26 -7.36
N ARG A 46 3.53 -2.99 -8.20
CA ARG A 46 2.59 -2.38 -9.15
C ARG A 46 1.47 -1.64 -8.44
N ALA A 47 0.92 -2.22 -7.38
CA ALA A 47 -0.08 -1.56 -6.56
C ALA A 47 0.47 -0.28 -5.91
N LEU A 48 1.65 -0.33 -5.30
CA LEU A 48 2.32 0.87 -4.76
C LEU A 48 2.58 1.95 -5.82
N ALA A 49 2.89 1.57 -7.06
CA ALA A 49 3.08 2.53 -8.16
C ALA A 49 1.79 3.30 -8.49
N SER A 50 0.62 2.66 -8.43
CA SER A 50 -0.67 3.33 -8.69
C SER A 50 -1.03 4.40 -7.64
N VAL A 51 -0.43 4.33 -6.45
CA VAL A 51 -0.64 5.29 -5.36
C VAL A 51 0.06 6.63 -5.64
N ALA A 52 1.00 6.66 -6.58
CA ALA A 52 1.62 7.92 -7.01
C ALA A 52 0.61 8.94 -7.56
N ASP A 53 -0.53 8.46 -8.06
CA ASP A 53 -1.62 9.26 -8.60
C ASP A 53 -2.76 9.51 -7.58
N ASP A 54 -2.59 9.12 -6.31
CA ASP A 54 -3.63 9.32 -5.28
C ASP A 54 -3.92 10.82 -5.08
N PRO A 55 -5.20 11.23 -4.96
CA PRO A 55 -5.53 12.63 -4.70
C PRO A 55 -4.96 13.17 -3.39
N ASP A 56 -4.75 12.32 -2.39
CA ASP A 56 -4.23 12.69 -1.08
C ASP A 56 -2.69 12.78 -1.06
N ALA A 57 -2.17 13.94 -0.67
CA ALA A 57 -0.74 14.22 -0.68
C ALA A 57 0.05 13.36 0.31
N ASP A 58 -0.54 13.03 1.46
CA ASP A 58 0.11 12.18 2.44
C ASP A 58 0.17 10.74 1.91
N VAL A 59 -0.92 10.25 1.31
CA VAL A 59 -0.95 8.92 0.67
C VAL A 59 0.14 8.79 -0.40
N ARG A 60 0.32 9.82 -1.25
CA ARG A 60 1.43 9.87 -2.22
C ARG A 60 2.81 9.86 -1.54
N ALA A 61 2.97 10.57 -0.43
CA ALA A 61 4.23 10.58 0.32
C ALA A 61 4.58 9.19 0.88
N TYR A 62 3.59 8.44 1.37
CA TYR A 62 3.78 7.05 1.82
C TYR A 62 4.09 6.08 0.68
N ALA A 63 3.70 6.37 -0.56
CA ALA A 63 4.07 5.55 -1.71
C ALA A 63 5.55 5.71 -2.10
N ARG A 64 6.14 6.90 -1.87
CA ARG A 64 7.54 7.19 -2.21
C ARG A 64 8.51 6.42 -1.33
N PRO A 65 9.41 5.57 -1.87
CA PRO A 65 10.46 4.93 -1.09
C PRO A 65 11.14 5.96 -0.20
N ALA A 66 11.39 5.63 1.07
CA ALA A 66 12.19 6.51 1.91
C ALA A 66 13.49 6.76 1.15
N ALA A 67 13.75 8.01 0.79
CA ALA A 67 14.99 8.37 0.11
C ALA A 67 16.12 8.02 1.07
N THR A 68 16.80 6.91 0.81
CA THR A 68 18.04 6.57 1.50
C THR A 68 19.04 7.66 1.11
N GLY A 69 19.30 8.57 2.05
CA GLY A 69 20.44 9.48 2.00
C GLY A 69 21.74 8.73 2.29
#